data_AF-A0A2V9R588-F1
#
_entry.id   AF-A0A2V9R588-F1
#
_cell.length_a   1.000
_cell.length_b   1.000
_cell.length_c   1.000
_cell.angle_alpha   90.00
_cell.angle_beta   90.00
_cell.angle_gamma   90.00
#
_symmetry.space_group_name_H-M   'P 1'
#
loop_
_entity.id
_entity.type
_entity.pdbx_description
1 polymer ?
#
loop_
_entity_poly.entity_id
_entity_poly.type
_entity_poly.pdbx_seq_one_letter_code
_entity_poly.pdbx_strand_id
1 'polypeptide(L)' 'MINVKRLVKWGLLLAFLNFAFPQRVYAYIDPGSGSYFLQLFIAGLLAALYSIKVYWTRIRSFLVKRALPSKLAKILKWPD' A
#
# COMPACT_ATOMS: atom_id res chain seq x y z
N MET A 1 -11.60 -19.83 53.53
CA MET A 1 -11.98 -20.55 52.28
C MET A 1 -12.50 -19.55 51.27
N ILE A 2 -11.90 -19.48 50.07
CA ILE A 2 -12.34 -18.54 49.03
C ILE A 2 -13.64 -19.05 48.41
N ASN A 3 -14.66 -18.20 48.37
CA ASN A 3 -15.96 -18.57 47.78
C ASN A 3 -15.89 -18.43 46.25
N VAL A 4 -15.84 -19.56 45.55
CA VAL A 4 -15.75 -19.63 44.08
C VAL A 4 -16.90 -18.89 43.40
N LYS A 5 -18.13 -18.96 43.94
CA LYS A 5 -19.29 -18.23 43.39
C LYS A 5 -19.11 -16.72 43.48
N ARG A 6 -18.45 -16.24 44.54
CA ARG A 6 -18.12 -14.82 44.71
C ARG A 6 -17.06 -14.39 43.69
N LEU A 7 -16.04 -15.21 43.45
CA LEU A 7 -15.01 -14.91 42.43
C LEU A 7 -15.61 -14.81 41.02
N VAL A 8 -16.49 -15.74 40.64
CA VAL A 8 -17.15 -15.72 39.32
C VAL A 8 -17.97 -14.45 39.13
N LYS A 9 -18.74 -14.03 40.16
CA LYS A 9 -19.51 -12.79 40.10
C LYS A 9 -18.62 -11.56 39.89
N TRP A 10 -17.51 -11.48 40.62
CA TRP A 10 -16.55 -10.39 40.44
C TRP A 10 -15.90 -10.42 39.05
N GLY A 11 -15.54 -11.60 38.54
CA GLY A 11 -15.02 -11.77 37.19
C GLY A 11 -16.00 -11.31 36.11
N LEU A 12 -17.27 -11.66 36.24
CA LEU A 12 -18.33 -11.23 35.32
C LEU A 12 -18.56 -9.71 35.38
N LEU A 13 -18.55 -9.12 36.58
CA LEU A 13 -18.67 -7.68 36.75
C LEU A 13 -17.49 -6.92 36.11
N LEU A 14 -16.26 -7.40 36.32
CA LEU A 14 -15.07 -6.81 35.73
C LEU A 14 -15.07 -6.91 34.20
N ALA A 15 -15.49 -8.05 33.65
CA ALA A 15 -15.66 -8.22 32.21
C ALA A 15 -16.71 -7.23 31.66
N PHE A 16 -17.88 -7.14 32.30
CA PHE A 16 -18.94 -6.21 31.90
C PHE A 16 -18.46 -4.75 31.90
N LEU A 17 -17.74 -4.33 32.95
CA LEU A 17 -17.18 -2.98 33.05
C LEU A 17 -16.14 -2.70 31.94
N ASN A 18 -15.32 -3.68 31.59
CA ASN A 18 -14.35 -3.54 30.50
C ASN A 18 -15.02 -3.32 29.14
N PHE A 19 -16.12 -4.03 28.88
CA PHE A 19 -16.91 -3.87 27.64
C PHE A 19 -17.75 -2.58 27.64
N ALA A 20 -18.29 -2.15 28.78
CA ALA A 20 -19.08 -0.93 28.89
C ALA A 20 -18.23 0.35 28.76
N PHE A 21 -16.94 0.28 29.10
CA PHE A 21 -16.01 1.40 29.06
C PHE A 21 -14.73 1.03 28.28
N PRO A 22 -14.83 0.81 26.96
CA PRO A 22 -13.66 0.45 26.16
C PRO A 22 -12.62 1.59 26.20
N GLN A 23 -11.35 1.20 26.39
CA GLN A 23 -10.24 2.15 26.35
C GLN A 23 -10.05 2.67 24.92
N ARG A 24 -9.69 3.95 24.77
CA ARG A 24 -9.37 4.53 23.46
C ARG A 24 -8.07 3.93 22.93
N VAL A 25 -8.16 3.20 21.82
CA VAL A 25 -7.00 2.68 21.08
C VAL A 25 -6.66 3.67 19.96
N TYR A 26 -5.55 4.39 20.10
CA TYR A 26 -5.15 5.47 19.17
C TYR A 26 -4.32 4.99 17.97
N ALA A 27 -3.88 3.74 17.96
CA ALA A 27 -3.04 3.15 16.91
C ALA A 27 -3.69 1.88 16.35
N TYR A 28 -5.01 1.93 16.09
CA TYR A 28 -5.67 0.87 15.34
C TYR A 28 -5.35 1.07 13.86
N ILE A 29 -4.33 0.36 13.38
CA ILE A 29 -4.32 -0.01 11.97
C ILE A 29 -5.50 -0.97 11.84
N ASP A 30 -6.64 -0.48 11.34
CA ASP A 30 -7.75 -1.35 10.97
C ASP A 30 -7.19 -2.49 10.11
N PRO A 31 -7.50 -3.77 10.37
CA PRO A 31 -6.99 -4.88 9.56
C PRO A 31 -7.30 -4.68 8.06
N GLY A 32 -8.37 -3.94 7.73
CA GLY A 32 -8.68 -3.51 6.36
C GLY A 32 -7.80 -2.37 5.83
N SER A 33 -7.34 -1.44 6.68
CA SER A 33 -6.50 -0.31 6.26
C SER A 33 -5.10 -0.73 5.84
N GLY A 34 -4.51 -1.72 6.53
CA GLY A 34 -3.22 -2.30 6.14
C GLY A 34 -3.28 -2.97 4.76
N SER A 35 -4.32 -3.77 4.50
CA SER A 35 -4.53 -4.41 3.20
C SER A 35 -4.80 -3.40 2.08
N TYR A 36 -5.57 -2.33 2.36
CA TYR A 36 -5.87 -1.30 1.39
C TYR A 36 -4.62 -0.52 0.94
N PHE A 37 -3.72 -0.19 1.88
CA PHE A 37 -2.43 0.43 1.55
C PHE A 37 -1.61 -0.46 0.60
N LEU A 38 -1.50 -1.74 0.92
CA LEU A 38 -0.71 -2.69 0.12
C LEU A 38 -1.32 -2.90 -1.28
N GLN A 39 -2.65 -2.93 -1.38
CA GLN A 39 -3.37 -2.97 -2.67
C GLN A 39 -3.07 -1.75 -3.53
N LEU A 40 -3.20 -0.54 -2.98
CA LEU A 40 -2.90 0.70 -3.71
C LEU A 40 -1.43 0.76 -4.14
N PHE A 41 -0.53 0.32 -3.27
CA PHE A 41 0.90 0.28 -3.57
C PHE A 41 1.21 -0.65 -4.75
N ILE A 42 0.70 -1.88 -4.73
CA ILE A 42 0.88 -2.84 -5.83
C ILE A 42 0.20 -2.33 -7.11
N ALA A 43 -1.02 -1.82 -7.02
CA ALA A 43 -1.73 -1.25 -8.18
C ALA A 43 -0.93 -0.10 -8.82
N GLY A 44 -0.38 0.81 -8.01
CA GLY A 44 0.46 1.90 -8.48
C GLY A 44 1.74 1.41 -9.17
N LEU A 45 2.44 0.43 -8.57
CA LEU A 45 3.65 -0.18 -9.16
C LEU A 45 3.35 -0.82 -10.52
N LEU A 46 2.30 -1.64 -10.59
CA LEU A 46 1.92 -2.30 -11.84
C LEU A 46 1.49 -1.30 -12.91
N ALA A 47 0.70 -0.28 -12.54
CA ALA A 47 0.28 0.77 -13.45
C ALA A 47 1.49 1.56 -14.00
N ALA A 48 2.48 1.89 -13.15
CA ALA A 48 3.69 2.58 -13.56
C ALA A 48 4.52 1.72 -14.52
N LEU A 49 4.80 0.46 -14.17
CA LEU A 49 5.56 -0.47 -15.02
C LEU A 49 4.88 -0.70 -16.37
N TYR A 50 3.57 -0.90 -16.37
CA TYR A 50 2.80 -1.08 -17.59
C TYR A 50 2.79 0.19 -18.46
N SER A 51 2.64 1.36 -17.84
CA SER A 51 2.70 2.65 -18.55
C SER A 51 4.07 2.87 -19.19
N ILE A 52 5.16 2.56 -18.48
CA ILE A 52 6.52 2.62 -19.03
C ILE A 52 6.65 1.70 -20.25
N LYS A 53 6.14 0.46 -20.15
CA LYS A 53 6.15 -0.51 -21.25
C LYS A 53 5.39 0.02 -22.48
N VAL A 54 4.17 0.55 -22.28
CA VAL A 54 3.33 1.08 -23.37
C VAL A 54 3.98 2.30 -24.04
N TYR A 55 4.57 3.20 -23.26
CA TYR A 55 5.15 4.44 -23.77
C TYR A 55 6.65 4.36 -24.07
N TRP A 56 7.25 3.18 -24.02
CA TRP A 56 8.69 2.99 -24.16
C TRP A 56 9.27 3.65 -25.41
N THR A 57 8.61 3.51 -26.56
CA THR A 57 9.03 4.16 -27.83
C THR A 57 8.97 5.68 -27.74
N ARG A 58 7.95 6.25 -27.09
CA ARG A 58 7.82 7.70 -26.89
C ARG A 58 8.91 8.21 -25.94
N ILE A 59 9.14 7.51 -24.83
CA ILE A 59 10.20 7.80 -23.85
C ILE A 59 11.57 7.79 -24.55
N ARG A 60 11.88 6.73 -25.31
CA ARG A 60 13.10 6.63 -26.11
C ARG A 60 13.23 7.78 -27.10
N SER A 61 12.17 8.08 -27.85
CA SER A 61 12.20 9.15 -28.85
C SER A 61 12.44 10.53 -28.23
N PHE A 62 11.89 10.78 -27.03
CA PHE A 62 12.07 12.02 -26.29
C PHE A 62 13.50 12.17 -25.76
N LEU A 63 14.08 11.09 -25.22
CA LEU A 63 15.46 11.07 -24.71
C LEU A 63 16.49 11.18 -25.85
N VAL A 64 16.30 10.44 -26.95
CA VAL A 64 17.22 10.43 -28.10
C VAL A 64 17.22 11.77 -28.84
N LYS A 65 16.06 12.41 -29.04
CA LYS A 65 15.98 13.72 -29.70
C LYS A 65 16.70 14.83 -28.94
N ARG A 66 16.85 14.71 -27.63
CA ARG A 66 17.58 15.70 -26.80
C ARG A 66 19.09 15.44 -26.75
N ALA A 67 19.54 14.20 -26.96
CA ALA A 67 20.94 13.81 -26.76
C ALA A 67 21.79 13.82 -28.05
N LEU A 68 21.19 13.77 -29.24
CA LEU A 68 21.94 13.57 -30.49
C LEU A 68 21.79 14.71 -31.51
N PRO A 69 22.89 15.18 -32.13
CA PRO A 69 22.82 16.08 -33.27
C PRO A 69 22.12 15.40 -34.46
N SER A 70 21.38 16.19 -35.23
CA SER A 70 20.43 15.75 -36.27
C SER A 70 21.01 14.77 -37.30
N LYS A 71 22.32 14.83 -37.58
CA LYS A 71 23.02 13.86 -38.47
C LYS A 71 23.11 12.45 -37.87
N LEU A 72 23.46 12.31 -36.60
CA LEU A 72 23.64 11.01 -35.95
C LEU A 72 22.30 10.33 -35.67
N ALA A 73 21.26 11.11 -35.37
CA ALA A 73 19.89 10.59 -35.20
C ALA A 73 19.35 9.87 -36.45
N LYS A 74 19.85 10.22 -37.66
CA LYS A 74 19.46 9.59 -38.91
C LYS A 74 20.14 8.24 -39.15
N ILE A 75 21.34 8.05 -38.60
CA ILE A 75 22.16 6.82 -38.73
C ILE A 75 21.76 5.79 -37.65
N LEU A 76 21.46 6.26 -36.44
CA LEU A 76 21.15 5.40 -35.30
C LEU A 76 19.67 4.96 -35.22
N LYS A 77 18.86 5.29 -36.23
CA LYS A 77 17.48 4.81 -36.34
C LYS A 77 17.51 3.29 -36.44
N TRP A 78 17.19 2.63 -35.34
CA TRP A 78 17.06 1.17 -35.27
C TRP A 78 15.99 0.71 -36.26
N PRO A 79 16.20 -0.39 -37.01
CA PRO A 79 15.14 -0.94 -37.85
C PRO A 79 13.98 -1.39 -36.95
N ASP A 80 12.78 -0.94 -37.31
CA ASP A 80 11.52 -1.33 -36.66
C ASP A 80 11.24 -2.83 -36.89
#